data_AF-A0A8C3UZU7-F1
#
_entry.id   AF-A0A8C3UZU7-F1
#
_cell.length_a   1.000
_cell.length_b   1.000
_cell.length_c   1.000
_cell.angle_alpha   90.00
_cell.angle_beta   90.00
_cell.angle_gamma   90.00
#
_symmetry.space_group_name_H-M   'P 1'
#
loop_
_entity.id
_entity.type
_entity.pdbx_description
1 polymer ?
#
loop_
_entity_poly.entity_id
_entity_poly.type
_entity_poly.pdbx_seq_one_letter_code
_entity_poly.pdbx_strand_id
1 'polypeptide(L)'
;MMKDSNPSWKPTFIVKPDGGCQGDGIYLIKDPSDIRLTGSIQIRPAVVQEYICKPLLVDKMKFDIRLYVLLKSLEPLEIYIAKDGLSRFCTEPYQEPTLKNLHQVFMHLTNYSLNIHSGNFIHSDSVNTGSKRTFSSILCRLSSRGADVKKLWSDIISLVIKTIIALTPELKVYYQSDIPAGKPGPTCFQVSWNFFVNCV
;
A
#
# COMPACT_ATOMS: atom_id res chain seq x y z
N MET A 1 7.91 -19.07 36.83
CA MET A 1 8.30 -17.64 36.75
C MET A 1 7.90 -17.15 35.37
N MET A 2 6.82 -16.38 35.28
CA MET A 2 6.38 -15.76 34.03
C MET A 2 7.40 -14.69 33.64
N LYS A 3 7.87 -14.77 32.40
CA LYS A 3 8.86 -13.85 31.83
C LYS A 3 8.24 -12.45 31.81
N ASP A 4 8.93 -11.50 32.44
CA ASP A 4 8.52 -10.11 32.58
C ASP A 4 7.95 -9.53 31.28
N SER A 5 6.70 -9.07 31.36
CA SER A 5 6.02 -8.32 30.31
C SER A 5 6.73 -6.99 30.09
N ASN A 6 7.45 -6.88 28.98
CA ASN A 6 8.07 -5.64 28.51
C ASN A 6 6.97 -4.54 28.38
N PRO A 7 6.96 -3.46 29.18
CA PRO A 7 5.78 -2.61 29.33
C PRO A 7 5.68 -1.44 28.32
N SER A 8 6.18 -1.55 27.08
CA SER A 8 6.14 -0.40 26.14
C SER A 8 5.80 -0.70 24.67
N TRP A 9 5.36 -1.92 24.32
CA TRP A 9 4.83 -2.15 22.97
C TRP A 9 3.37 -1.67 22.92
N LYS A 10 3.17 -0.42 22.50
CA LYS A 10 1.83 0.16 22.22
C LYS A 10 1.66 0.32 20.71
N PRO A 11 1.29 -0.75 19.99
CA PRO A 11 1.15 -0.71 18.54
C PRO A 11 0.02 0.25 18.18
N THR A 12 0.20 0.95 17.06
CA THR A 12 -0.93 1.63 16.40
C THR A 12 -1.47 0.67 15.36
N PHE A 13 -2.78 0.62 15.20
CA PHE A 13 -3.42 -0.17 14.16
C PHE A 13 -4.14 0.73 13.17
N ILE A 14 -4.28 0.24 11.94
CA ILE A 14 -5.13 0.80 10.90
C ILE A 14 -6.29 -0.15 10.65
N VAL A 15 -7.51 0.37 10.75
CA VAL A 15 -8.74 -0.36 10.48
C VAL A 15 -9.19 -0.05 9.07
N LYS A 16 -9.45 -1.09 8.29
CA LYS A 16 -9.88 -1.01 6.88
C LYS A 16 -11.21 -1.76 6.73
N PRO A 17 -12.35 -1.07 6.68
CA PRO A 17 -13.65 -1.71 6.47
C PRO A 17 -13.74 -2.40 5.11
N ASP A 18 -14.50 -3.50 5.06
CA ASP A 18 -14.84 -4.21 3.85
C ASP A 18 -15.82 -3.40 2.99
N GLY A 19 -15.70 -3.53 1.66
CA GLY A 19 -16.49 -2.77 0.68
C GLY A 19 -16.18 -1.27 0.58
N GLY A 20 -15.16 -0.76 1.30
CA GLY A 20 -14.69 0.62 1.15
C GLY A 20 -13.83 0.81 -0.10
N CYS A 21 -14.03 1.91 -0.83
CA CYS A 21 -13.11 2.36 -1.87
C CYS A 21 -12.49 3.70 -1.47
N GLN A 22 -11.40 4.10 -2.14
CA GLN A 22 -10.89 5.48 -2.04
C GLN A 22 -10.44 5.96 -0.64
N GLY A 23 -10.27 5.05 0.32
CA GLY A 23 -9.87 5.40 1.69
C GLY A 23 -11.05 5.75 2.61
N ASP A 24 -12.28 5.57 2.14
CA ASP A 24 -13.48 5.78 2.95
C ASP A 24 -13.53 4.79 4.13
N GLY A 25 -13.89 5.31 5.30
CA GLY A 25 -13.97 4.55 6.54
C GLY A 25 -12.64 4.04 7.12
N ILE A 26 -11.48 4.41 6.55
CA ILE A 26 -10.17 4.02 7.12
C ILE A 26 -9.82 4.94 8.29
N TYR A 27 -9.45 4.35 9.42
CA TYR A 27 -9.01 5.10 10.60
C TYR A 27 -7.91 4.39 11.38
N LEU A 28 -7.21 5.14 12.22
CA LEU A 28 -6.19 4.62 13.12
C LEU A 28 -6.73 4.46 14.55
N ILE A 29 -6.28 3.42 15.25
CA ILE A 29 -6.58 3.18 16.66
C ILE A 29 -5.30 2.83 17.43
N LYS A 30 -5.28 3.10 18.73
CA LYS A 30 -4.24 2.63 19.65
C LYS A 30 -4.76 1.63 20.67
N ASP A 31 -6.04 1.68 21.00
CA ASP A 31 -6.73 0.67 21.79
C ASP A 31 -7.63 -0.17 20.85
N PRO A 32 -7.49 -1.51 20.82
CA PRO A 32 -8.42 -2.37 20.10
C PRO A 32 -9.89 -2.20 20.54
N SER A 33 -10.13 -1.69 21.75
CA SER A 33 -11.48 -1.37 22.24
C SER A 33 -12.08 -0.13 21.55
N ASP A 34 -11.25 0.72 20.94
CA ASP A 34 -11.67 1.90 20.18
C ASP A 34 -12.16 1.55 18.76
N ILE A 35 -12.29 0.27 18.40
CA ILE A 35 -12.92 -0.14 17.14
C ILE A 35 -14.33 0.44 17.12
N ARG A 36 -14.50 1.52 16.35
CA ARG A 36 -15.75 2.26 16.30
C ARG A 36 -16.77 1.40 15.59
N LEU A 37 -17.79 0.98 16.34
CA LEU A 37 -19.07 0.55 15.80
C LEU A 37 -19.79 1.79 15.26
N THR A 38 -19.30 2.38 14.17
CA THR A 38 -19.90 3.58 13.59
C THR A 38 -21.29 3.28 13.05
N GLY A 39 -22.31 3.73 13.78
CA GLY A 39 -23.69 3.84 13.31
C GLY A 39 -24.50 2.56 13.43
N SER A 40 -25.81 2.73 13.60
CA SER A 40 -26.85 1.74 13.90
C SER A 40 -27.13 0.70 12.81
N ILE A 41 -26.13 0.23 12.05
CA ILE A 41 -26.27 -0.77 10.99
C ILE A 41 -24.98 -1.60 10.92
N GLN A 42 -25.04 -2.83 11.43
CA GLN A 42 -24.15 -3.98 11.20
C GLN A 42 -22.63 -3.76 11.31
N ILE A 43 -21.97 -4.60 12.10
CA ILE A 43 -20.50 -4.79 12.05
C ILE A 43 -20.14 -5.11 10.60
N ARG A 44 -19.63 -4.12 9.86
CA ARG A 44 -19.03 -4.39 8.56
C ARG A 44 -17.76 -5.19 8.83
N PRO A 45 -17.51 -6.30 8.12
CA PRO A 45 -16.22 -6.99 8.18
C PRO A 45 -15.10 -5.96 7.97
N ALA A 46 -13.99 -6.10 8.69
CA ALA A 46 -12.87 -5.18 8.57
C ALA A 46 -11.56 -5.92 8.81
N VAL A 47 -10.50 -5.44 8.14
CA VAL A 47 -9.13 -5.89 8.42
C VAL A 47 -8.50 -4.89 9.37
N VAL A 48 -8.02 -5.38 10.52
CA VAL A 48 -7.18 -4.64 11.44
C VAL A 48 -5.74 -5.04 11.17
N GLN A 49 -4.90 -4.06 10.84
CA GLN A 49 -3.49 -4.28 10.51
C GLN A 49 -2.62 -3.38 11.37
N GLU A 50 -1.47 -3.89 11.81
CA GLU A 50 -0.47 -3.04 12.47
C GLU A 50 -0.05 -1.89 11.53
N TYR A 51 -0.13 -0.68 12.05
CA TYR A 51 0.23 0.51 11.31
C TYR A 51 1.74 0.74 11.34
N ILE A 52 2.31 0.89 10.16
CA ILE A 52 3.72 1.24 9.97
C ILE A 52 3.96 2.66 10.50
N CYS A 53 4.50 2.76 11.72
CA CYS A 53 4.71 4.03 12.40
C CYS A 53 5.96 4.80 11.90
N LYS A 54 6.94 4.10 11.32
CA LYS A 54 8.20 4.67 10.81
C LYS A 54 8.37 4.43 9.31
N PRO A 55 7.48 5.00 8.46
CA PRO A 55 7.60 4.86 7.02
C PRO A 55 8.81 5.65 6.51
N LEU A 56 9.32 5.26 5.34
CA LEU A 56 10.25 6.11 4.59
C LEU A 56 9.56 7.43 4.21
N LEU A 57 10.25 8.55 4.43
CA LEU A 57 9.74 9.89 4.13
C LEU A 57 10.56 10.56 3.01
N VAL A 58 9.86 11.24 2.11
CA VAL A 58 10.45 12.15 1.13
C VAL A 58 9.81 13.52 1.33
N ASP A 59 10.64 14.56 1.46
CA ASP A 59 10.19 15.92 1.83
C ASP A 59 9.35 15.97 3.12
N LYS A 60 9.69 15.11 4.09
CA LYS A 60 8.93 14.92 5.36
C LYS A 60 7.51 14.38 5.17
N MET A 61 7.10 14.02 3.95
CA MET A 61 5.78 13.48 3.68
C MET A 61 5.83 11.96 3.54
N LYS A 62 4.79 11.30 4.05
CA LYS A 62 4.54 9.88 3.82
C LYS A 62 4.08 9.67 2.37
N PHE A 63 4.49 8.56 1.77
CA PHE A 63 4.04 8.18 0.44
C PHE A 63 3.87 6.66 0.32
N ASP A 64 3.12 6.25 -0.70
CA ASP A 64 3.04 4.86 -1.15
C ASP A 64 3.43 4.78 -2.62
N ILE A 65 3.81 3.58 -3.07
CA ILE A 65 4.14 3.31 -4.47
C ILE A 65 3.09 2.39 -5.07
N ARG A 66 2.53 2.83 -6.18
CA ARG A 66 1.73 2.04 -7.10
C ARG A 66 2.62 1.50 -8.20
N LEU A 67 2.81 0.17 -8.23
CA LEU A 67 3.46 -0.52 -9.35
C LEU A 67 2.41 -1.26 -10.18
N TYR A 68 2.72 -1.42 -11.47
CA TYR A 68 1.89 -2.14 -12.42
C TYR A 68 2.53 -3.49 -12.74
N VAL A 69 1.77 -4.57 -12.50
CA VAL A 69 2.23 -5.94 -12.75
C VAL A 69 1.23 -6.61 -13.69
N LEU A 70 1.76 -7.17 -14.77
CA LEU A 70 1.03 -7.95 -15.76
C LEU A 70 1.31 -9.43 -15.54
N LEU A 71 0.26 -10.21 -15.32
CA LEU A 71 0.31 -11.67 -15.32
C LEU A 71 -0.17 -12.13 -16.70
N LYS A 72 0.77 -12.55 -17.56
CA LYS A 72 0.54 -12.92 -18.97
C LYS A 72 0.20 -14.40 -19.17
N SER A 73 0.59 -15.26 -18.24
CA SER A 73 0.29 -16.68 -18.32
C SER A 73 0.46 -17.34 -16.96
N LEU A 74 -0.33 -18.37 -16.70
CA LEU A 74 -0.23 -19.23 -15.50
C LEU A 74 0.53 -20.54 -15.80
N GLU A 75 0.66 -20.90 -17.07
CA GLU A 75 1.31 -22.13 -17.53
C GLU A 75 1.87 -21.97 -18.96
N PRO A 76 3.18 -21.70 -19.14
CA PRO A 76 4.16 -21.41 -18.08
C PRO A 76 3.83 -20.09 -17.36
N LEU A 77 4.24 -19.95 -16.10
CA LEU A 77 4.01 -18.73 -15.32
C LEU A 77 4.83 -17.56 -15.90
N GLU A 78 4.16 -16.54 -16.42
CA GLU A 78 4.79 -15.35 -17.01
C GLU A 78 4.30 -14.06 -16.34
N ILE A 79 5.23 -13.33 -15.72
CA ILE A 79 4.97 -12.12 -14.94
C ILE A 79 5.86 -10.98 -15.46
N TYR A 80 5.27 -9.81 -15.70
CA TYR A 80 5.99 -8.60 -16.10
C TYR A 80 5.70 -7.48 -15.10
N ILE A 81 6.74 -6.78 -14.66
CA ILE A 81 6.63 -5.60 -13.81
C ILE A 81 7.00 -4.39 -14.66
N ALA A 82 6.15 -3.36 -14.66
CA ALA A 82 6.46 -2.11 -15.34
C ALA A 82 7.74 -1.49 -14.76
N LYS A 83 8.59 -0.92 -15.63
CA LYS A 83 9.85 -0.29 -15.23
C LYS A 83 9.65 0.94 -14.33
N ASP A 84 8.47 1.53 -14.36
CA ASP A 84 8.12 2.68 -13.53
C ASP A 84 6.70 2.50 -12.92
N GLY A 85 6.42 3.32 -11.92
CA GLY A 85 5.16 3.38 -11.22
C GLY A 85 4.82 4.79 -10.76
N LEU A 86 3.78 4.91 -9.95
CA LEU A 86 3.32 6.17 -9.39
C LEU A 86 3.55 6.18 -7.88
N SER A 87 4.30 7.17 -7.40
CA SER A 87 4.42 7.45 -5.97
C SER A 87 3.38 8.51 -5.58
N ARG A 88 2.54 8.19 -4.59
CA ARG A 88 1.43 9.03 -4.13
C ARG A 88 1.72 9.53 -2.73
N PHE A 89 1.72 10.85 -2.56
CA PHE A 89 2.12 11.51 -1.33
C PHE A 89 0.91 11.96 -0.53
N CYS A 90 1.08 11.89 0.80
CA CYS A 90 0.31 12.70 1.74
C CYS A 90 0.53 14.20 1.46
N THR A 91 -0.41 15.03 1.91
CA THR A 91 -0.36 16.50 1.71
C THR A 91 0.09 17.26 2.96
N GLU A 92 0.32 16.54 4.06
CA GLU A 92 0.85 17.11 5.29
C GLU A 92 2.14 16.41 5.74
N PRO A 93 3.07 17.13 6.41
CA PRO A 93 4.27 16.53 6.98
C PRO A 93 3.92 15.43 7.97
N TYR A 94 4.57 14.28 7.84
CA TYR A 94 4.33 13.11 8.67
C TYR A 94 4.81 13.33 10.11
N GLN A 95 4.02 12.87 11.07
CA GLN A 95 4.40 12.70 12.46
C GLN A 95 4.01 11.28 12.91
N GLU A 96 4.75 10.70 13.86
CA GLU A 96 4.39 9.39 14.39
C GLU A 96 2.99 9.42 15.05
N PRO A 97 2.20 8.35 14.95
CA PRO A 97 0.85 8.34 15.50
C PRO A 97 0.83 8.50 17.03
N THR A 98 0.01 9.42 17.50
CA THR A 98 -0.33 9.70 18.89
C THR A 98 -1.84 9.88 19.00
N LEU A 99 -2.41 9.76 20.20
CA LEU A 99 -3.86 9.98 20.40
C LEU A 99 -4.33 11.36 19.90
N LYS A 100 -3.42 12.34 19.81
CA LYS A 100 -3.71 13.69 19.34
C LYS A 100 -3.76 13.83 17.82
N ASN A 101 -3.16 12.92 17.04
CA ASN A 101 -3.07 13.04 15.58
C ASN A 101 -3.67 11.85 14.80
N LEU A 102 -4.24 10.82 15.46
CA LEU A 102 -4.87 9.68 14.76
C LEU A 102 -5.95 10.10 13.74
N HIS A 103 -6.64 11.21 13.99
CA HIS A 103 -7.68 11.76 13.12
C HIS A 103 -7.14 12.60 11.94
N GLN A 104 -5.83 12.90 11.92
CA GLN A 104 -5.20 13.71 10.88
C GLN A 104 -4.92 12.86 9.65
N VAL A 105 -5.97 12.61 8.86
CA VAL A 105 -5.91 11.68 7.72
C VAL A 105 -4.93 12.11 6.63
N PHE A 106 -4.71 13.41 6.41
CA PHE A 106 -3.86 13.93 5.34
C PHE A 106 -2.36 13.69 5.53
N MET A 107 -1.91 13.39 6.77
CA MET A 107 -0.54 12.96 7.04
C MET A 107 -0.40 11.43 7.04
N HIS A 108 -1.47 10.69 7.31
CA HIS A 108 -1.42 9.23 7.52
C HIS A 108 -1.90 8.41 6.31
N LEU A 109 -2.81 8.93 5.49
CA LEU A 109 -3.42 8.26 4.35
C LEU A 109 -2.98 8.91 3.04
N THR A 110 -2.41 8.12 2.14
CA THR A 110 -1.85 8.56 0.85
C THR A 110 -2.88 8.49 -0.29
N ASN A 111 -4.14 8.14 0.02
CA ASN A 111 -5.21 8.02 -0.96
C ASN A 111 -5.41 9.35 -1.69
N TYR A 112 -5.33 9.31 -3.02
CA TYR A 112 -5.49 10.49 -3.87
C TYR A 112 -6.86 11.16 -3.69
N SER A 113 -7.93 10.36 -3.65
CA SER A 113 -9.30 10.79 -3.40
C SER A 113 -9.47 11.57 -2.10
N LEU A 114 -8.68 11.27 -1.07
CA LEU A 114 -8.66 12.08 0.15
C LEU A 114 -7.83 13.34 -0.07
N ASN A 115 -6.59 13.17 -0.49
CA ASN A 115 -5.63 14.27 -0.56
C ASN A 115 -5.96 15.34 -1.60
N ILE A 116 -6.70 15.04 -2.67
CA ILE A 116 -7.12 16.05 -3.66
C ILE A 116 -7.98 17.16 -3.05
N HIS A 117 -8.69 16.87 -1.96
CA HIS A 117 -9.51 17.84 -1.24
C HIS A 117 -8.72 18.66 -0.20
N SER A 118 -7.44 18.35 0.00
CA SER A 118 -6.56 19.13 0.89
C SER A 118 -6.18 20.44 0.22
N GLY A 119 -6.23 21.54 0.97
CA GLY A 119 -5.74 22.84 0.50
C GLY A 119 -4.24 22.85 0.19
N ASN A 120 -3.50 21.84 0.65
CA ASN A 120 -2.08 21.64 0.39
C ASN A 120 -1.79 20.70 -0.78
N PHE A 121 -2.81 20.26 -1.53
CA PHE A 121 -2.59 19.41 -2.69
C PHE A 121 -1.92 20.17 -3.82
N ILE A 122 -0.73 19.71 -4.22
CA ILE A 122 0.03 20.34 -5.30
C ILE A 122 -0.17 19.52 -6.58
N HIS A 123 -1.01 20.04 -7.47
CA HIS A 123 -1.03 19.64 -8.87
C HIS A 123 0.26 20.13 -9.52
N SER A 124 1.07 19.19 -9.99
CA SER A 124 2.28 19.50 -10.74
C SER A 124 2.41 18.49 -11.87
N ASP A 125 2.65 18.99 -13.09
CA ASP A 125 3.01 18.17 -14.25
C ASP A 125 4.50 17.78 -14.22
N SER A 126 5.25 18.27 -13.22
CA SER A 126 6.66 17.92 -13.08
C SER A 126 6.82 16.52 -12.49
N VAL A 127 7.79 15.78 -13.01
CA VAL A 127 8.13 14.41 -12.57
C VAL A 127 8.62 14.35 -11.11
N ASN A 128 9.14 15.47 -10.59
CA ASN A 128 9.90 15.53 -9.33
C ASN A 128 9.20 16.31 -8.20
N THR A 129 8.12 17.04 -8.49
CA THR A 129 7.41 17.86 -7.52
C THR A 129 5.92 17.52 -7.52
N GLY A 130 5.19 17.99 -6.50
CA GLY A 130 3.76 17.69 -6.37
C GLY A 130 3.46 16.43 -5.57
N SER A 131 2.16 16.19 -5.36
CA SER A 131 1.63 15.09 -4.54
C SER A 131 1.55 13.75 -5.30
N LYS A 132 2.00 13.73 -6.57
CA LYS A 132 2.14 12.56 -7.44
C LYS A 132 3.49 12.67 -8.15
N ARG A 133 4.33 11.62 -8.06
CA ARG A 133 5.67 11.59 -8.67
C ARG A 133 5.93 10.22 -9.28
N THR A 134 6.84 10.11 -10.24
CA THR A 134 7.22 8.79 -10.76
C THR A 134 8.04 8.01 -9.73
N PHE A 135 7.97 6.68 -9.76
CA PHE A 135 8.80 5.86 -8.88
C PHE A 135 10.28 6.01 -9.22
N SER A 136 10.62 6.15 -10.51
CA SER A 136 11.99 6.44 -10.95
C SER A 136 12.57 7.72 -10.30
N SER A 137 11.76 8.77 -10.14
CA SER A 137 12.17 10.00 -9.45
C SER A 137 12.55 9.74 -7.99
N ILE A 138 11.75 8.91 -7.30
CA ILE A 138 12.02 8.51 -5.92
C ILE A 138 13.30 7.68 -5.83
N LEU A 139 13.49 6.71 -6.72
CA LEU A 139 14.73 5.92 -6.77
C LEU A 139 15.96 6.79 -6.99
N CYS A 140 15.92 7.74 -7.93
CA CYS A 140 17.02 8.67 -8.16
C CYS A 140 17.37 9.45 -6.88
N ARG A 141 16.36 9.92 -6.16
CA ARG A 141 16.54 10.65 -4.90
C ARG A 141 17.03 9.79 -3.74
N LEU A 142 16.65 8.53 -3.68
CA LEU A 142 17.15 7.59 -2.68
C LEU A 142 18.61 7.22 -2.96
N SER A 143 18.94 6.98 -4.23
CA SER A 143 20.31 6.72 -4.68
C SER A 143 21.25 7.88 -4.35
N SER A 144 20.83 9.14 -4.58
CA SER A 144 21.64 10.31 -4.22
C SER A 144 21.84 10.51 -2.72
N ARG A 145 21.05 9.82 -1.88
CA ARG A 145 21.20 9.77 -0.41
C ARG A 145 21.95 8.52 0.06
N GLY A 146 22.52 7.74 -0.85
CA GLY A 146 23.30 6.54 -0.55
C GLY A 146 22.49 5.26 -0.30
N ALA A 147 21.19 5.25 -0.61
CA ALA A 147 20.38 4.03 -0.49
C ALA A 147 20.69 3.04 -1.63
N ASP A 148 20.70 1.75 -1.31
CA ASP A 148 20.85 0.68 -2.30
C ASP A 148 19.53 0.43 -3.06
N VAL A 149 19.34 1.20 -4.13
CA VAL A 149 18.16 1.10 -4.99
C VAL A 149 18.08 -0.20 -5.78
N LYS A 150 19.22 -0.86 -6.04
CA LYS A 150 19.25 -2.16 -6.73
C LYS A 150 18.70 -3.25 -5.83
N LYS A 151 19.12 -3.26 -4.56
CA LYS A 151 18.56 -4.15 -3.54
C LYS A 151 17.07 -3.88 -3.33
N LEU A 152 16.65 -2.62 -3.19
CA LEU A 152 15.23 -2.27 -3.06
C LEU A 152 14.40 -2.82 -4.23
N TRP A 153 14.87 -2.67 -5.46
CA TRP A 153 14.18 -3.21 -6.63
C TRP A 153 14.14 -4.74 -6.65
N SER A 154 15.23 -5.40 -6.25
CA SER A 154 15.29 -6.86 -6.08
C SER A 154 14.28 -7.36 -5.04
N ASP A 155 14.14 -6.65 -3.92
CA ASP A 155 13.19 -6.98 -2.86
C ASP A 155 11.74 -6.81 -3.33
N ILE A 156 11.45 -5.76 -4.10
CA ILE A 156 10.15 -5.53 -4.75
C ILE A 156 9.82 -6.67 -5.73
N ILE A 157 10.77 -7.06 -6.58
CA ILE A 157 10.58 -8.19 -7.51
C ILE A 157 10.27 -9.47 -6.74
N SER A 158 11.03 -9.76 -5.68
CA SER A 158 10.82 -10.94 -4.84
C SER A 158 9.43 -10.95 -4.20
N LEU A 159 8.97 -9.80 -3.70
CA LEU A 159 7.64 -9.65 -3.11
C LEU A 159 6.54 -9.91 -4.14
N VAL A 160 6.65 -9.36 -5.35
CA VAL A 160 5.68 -9.58 -6.43
C VAL A 160 5.62 -11.07 -6.81
N ILE A 161 6.77 -11.71 -7.02
CA ILE A 161 6.85 -13.13 -7.39
C ILE A 161 6.20 -14.00 -6.31
N LYS A 162 6.59 -13.83 -5.04
CA LYS A 162 6.04 -14.61 -3.91
C LYS A 162 4.53 -14.45 -3.81
N THR A 163 4.02 -13.24 -4.00
CA THR A 163 2.58 -13.00 -3.89
C THR A 163 1.81 -13.64 -5.04
N ILE A 164 2.31 -13.57 -6.27
CA ILE A 164 1.67 -14.23 -7.42
C ILE A 164 1.74 -15.75 -7.29
N ILE A 165 2.86 -16.31 -6.83
CA ILE A 165 2.97 -17.75 -6.56
C ILE A 165 1.94 -18.19 -5.53
N ALA A 166 1.75 -17.43 -4.45
CA ALA A 166 0.74 -17.73 -3.44
C ALA A 166 -0.69 -17.74 -4.00
N LEU A 167 -0.99 -16.89 -4.99
CA LEU A 167 -2.30 -16.81 -5.66
C LEU A 167 -2.46 -17.83 -6.80
N THR A 168 -1.37 -18.40 -7.31
CA THR A 168 -1.38 -19.23 -8.51
C THR A 168 -2.31 -20.44 -8.44
N PRO A 169 -2.40 -21.21 -7.33
CA PRO A 169 -3.30 -22.36 -7.25
C PRO A 169 -4.76 -21.96 -7.43
N GLU A 170 -5.19 -20.89 -6.77
CA GLU A 170 -6.57 -20.39 -6.85
C GLU A 170 -6.88 -19.82 -8.24
N LEU A 171 -5.96 -19.06 -8.83
CA LEU A 171 -6.11 -18.55 -10.19
C LEU A 171 -6.22 -19.67 -11.23
N LYS A 172 -5.48 -20.78 -11.06
CA LYS A 172 -5.58 -21.93 -11.96
C LYS A 172 -6.96 -22.61 -11.88
N VAL A 173 -7.54 -22.71 -10.68
CA VAL A 173 -8.89 -23.27 -10.49
C VAL A 173 -9.92 -22.41 -11.23
N TYR A 174 -9.91 -21.08 -11.03
CA TYR A 174 -10.81 -20.18 -11.75
C TYR A 174 -10.60 -20.19 -13.27
N TYR A 175 -9.34 -20.23 -13.72
CA TYR A 175 -9.03 -20.30 -15.14
C TYR A 175 -9.63 -21.56 -15.79
N GLN A 176 -9.52 -22.71 -15.11
CA GLN A 176 -10.06 -23.98 -15.61
C GLN A 176 -11.59 -24.08 -15.53
N SER A 177 -12.21 -23.46 -14.52
CA SER A 177 -13.68 -23.44 -14.40
C SER A 177 -14.33 -22.55 -15.45
N ASP A 178 -13.72 -21.40 -15.74
CA ASP A 178 -14.37 -20.34 -16.49
C ASP A 178 -13.99 -20.33 -17.98
N ILE A 179 -12.87 -20.98 -18.36
CA ILE A 179 -12.41 -21.06 -19.74
C ILE A 179 -12.54 -22.49 -20.25
N PRO A 180 -13.52 -22.76 -21.14
CA PRO A 180 -13.70 -24.08 -21.71
C PRO A 180 -12.47 -24.57 -22.46
N ALA A 181 -12.19 -25.88 -22.36
CA ALA A 181 -11.11 -26.51 -23.10
C ALA A 181 -11.20 -26.22 -24.61
N GLY A 182 -10.10 -25.74 -25.20
CA GLY A 182 -10.00 -25.47 -26.64
C GLY A 182 -10.46 -24.08 -27.10
N LYS A 183 -10.92 -23.20 -26.20
CA LYS A 183 -11.15 -21.78 -26.53
C LYS A 183 -10.00 -20.91 -26.04
N PRO A 184 -9.55 -19.89 -26.81
CA PRO A 184 -8.62 -18.90 -26.30
C PRO A 184 -9.35 -18.05 -25.25
N GLY A 185 -9.16 -18.39 -23.98
CA GLY A 185 -9.57 -17.52 -22.88
C GLY A 185 -8.69 -16.27 -22.80
N PRO A 186 -9.04 -15.29 -21.95
CA PRO A 186 -8.16 -14.17 -21.68
C PRO A 186 -6.80 -14.70 -21.24
N THR A 187 -5.76 -14.36 -22.01
CA THR A 187 -4.39 -14.74 -21.68
C THR A 187 -3.80 -13.81 -20.62
N CYS A 188 -4.34 -12.60 -20.43
CA CYS A 188 -3.74 -11.58 -19.59
C CYS A 188 -4.65 -11.16 -18.44
N PHE A 189 -4.08 -11.11 -17.24
CA PHE A 189 -4.68 -10.49 -16.06
C PHE A 189 -3.83 -9.31 -15.61
N GLN A 190 -4.48 -8.20 -15.25
CA GLN A 190 -3.80 -7.02 -14.70
C GLN A 190 -3.94 -7.01 -13.18
N VAL A 191 -2.81 -6.94 -12.47
CA VAL A 191 -2.79 -6.80 -11.02
C VAL A 191 -2.18 -5.45 -10.64
N SER A 192 -2.95 -4.62 -9.94
CA SER A 192 -2.52 -3.29 -9.48
C SER A 192 -2.10 -3.37 -8.01
N TRP A 193 -0.81 -3.17 -7.71
CA TRP A 193 -0.26 -3.34 -6.35
C TRP A 193 0.00 -1.99 -5.66
N ASN A 194 -0.35 -1.90 -4.37
CA ASN A 194 0.02 -0.79 -3.50
C ASN A 194 1.11 -1.24 -2.52
N PHE A 195 2.28 -0.62 -2.58
CA PHE A 195 3.40 -0.88 -1.68
C PHE A 195 3.63 0.30 -0.74
N PHE A 196 3.89 0.01 0.54
CA PHE A 196 4.49 0.95 1.47
C PHE A 196 5.95 0.55 1.67
N VAL A 197 6.88 1.48 1.42
CA VAL A 197 8.31 1.21 1.60
C VAL A 197 8.71 1.54 3.03
N ASN A 198 9.10 0.51 3.77
CA ASN A 198 9.94 0.66 4.95
C ASN A 198 11.38 0.42 4.51
N CYS A 199 12.18 1.49 4.42
CA CYS A 199 13.62 1.30 4.47
C CYS A 199 13.98 1.06 5.94
N VAL A 200 14.37 -0.18 6.26
CA VAL A 200 15.03 -0.54 7.52
C VAL A 200 16.42 0.07 7.53
#